data_AF-A0A5P6NYJ2-F1
#
_entry.id   AF-A0A5P6NYJ2-F1
#
_cell.length_a   1.000
_cell.length_b   1.000
_cell.length_c   1.000
_cell.angle_alpha   90.00
_cell.angle_beta   90.00
_cell.angle_gamma   90.00
#
_symmetry.space_group_name_H-M   'P 1'
#
loop_
_entity.id
_entity.type
_entity.pdbx_description
1 polymer ?
#
loop_
_entity_poly.entity_id
_entity_poly.type
_entity_poly.pdbx_seq_one_letter_code
_entity_poly.pdbx_strand_id
1 'polypeptide(L)'
;MIPALRSALALALHGGAFTRSNWLFWLDFTVYPLAAAMVAAVDWRGSAIDAGWVALALLGFVLFTFTEYWVHRLPLHAWLYHDRHERHHTHPREYVVFPIYYSPAIFAAAYLALPHAVFVGFTLGYLWFLVWHHLLHHVDLNRVPAFVRAYAVWHLAHHHDETCNFGITVPVWDFVFGTYRRV
;
A
#
# COMPACT_ATOMS: atom_id res chain seq x y z
N MET A 1 -24.80 19.42 16.74
CA MET A 1 -24.02 18.33 16.12
C MET A 1 -23.93 18.59 14.63
N ILE A 2 -22.71 18.68 14.12
CA ILE A 2 -22.22 19.81 13.31
C ILE A 2 -22.08 19.35 11.84
N PRO A 3 -22.29 20.22 10.84
CA PRO A 3 -21.98 19.92 9.42
C PRO A 3 -20.64 19.21 9.21
N ALA A 4 -19.61 19.56 10.01
CA ALA A 4 -18.32 18.89 10.05
C ALA A 4 -18.39 17.38 10.38
N LEU A 5 -19.31 16.96 11.25
CA LEU A 5 -19.54 15.55 11.59
C LEU A 5 -20.22 14.82 10.43
N ARG A 6 -21.13 15.48 9.70
CA ARG A 6 -21.72 14.93 8.47
C ARG A 6 -20.72 14.87 7.32
N SER A 7 -19.84 15.86 7.19
CA SER A 7 -18.75 15.85 6.21
C SER A 7 -17.71 14.79 6.53
N ALA A 8 -17.35 14.58 7.81
CA ALA A 8 -16.46 13.50 8.23
C ALA A 8 -17.10 12.11 8.07
N LEU A 9 -18.39 11.96 8.40
CA LEU A 9 -19.14 10.74 8.11
C LEU A 9 -19.24 10.50 6.59
N ALA A 10 -19.57 11.54 5.81
CA ALA A 10 -19.59 11.43 4.37
C ALA A 10 -18.19 11.12 3.81
N LEU A 11 -17.11 11.60 4.40
CA LEU A 11 -15.75 11.26 3.99
C LEU A 11 -15.40 9.80 4.28
N ALA A 12 -15.82 9.31 5.45
CA ALA A 12 -15.72 7.92 5.85
C ALA A 12 -16.62 6.99 5.00
N LEU A 13 -17.80 7.48 4.57
CA LEU A 13 -18.81 6.73 3.81
C LEU A 13 -18.63 6.82 2.27
N HIS A 14 -18.07 7.92 1.77
CA HIS A 14 -17.72 8.13 0.35
C HIS A 14 -16.29 7.66 0.04
N GLY A 15 -15.61 7.08 1.03
CA GLY A 15 -14.63 6.01 0.84
C GLY A 15 -13.34 6.44 0.12
N GLY A 16 -12.58 7.35 0.71
CA GLY A 16 -11.13 7.44 0.46
C GLY A 16 -10.69 7.87 -0.93
N ALA A 17 -11.58 8.37 -1.79
CA ALA A 17 -11.25 8.96 -3.09
C ALA A 17 -11.38 10.49 -3.03
N PHE A 18 -10.27 11.21 -3.16
CA PHE A 18 -10.22 12.66 -3.09
C PHE A 18 -9.68 13.29 -4.38
N THR A 19 -10.34 14.35 -4.87
CA THR A 19 -9.83 15.12 -6.02
C THR A 19 -8.61 15.99 -5.68
N ARG A 20 -8.28 16.13 -4.40
CA ARG A 20 -7.09 16.82 -3.89
C ARG A 20 -6.52 16.06 -2.70
N SER A 21 -5.20 16.12 -2.51
CA SER A 21 -4.56 15.57 -1.32
C SER A 21 -5.13 16.27 -0.07
N ASN A 22 -5.32 15.52 1.00
CA ASN A 22 -5.70 16.06 2.30
C ASN A 22 -4.95 15.30 3.41
N TRP A 23 -5.09 15.77 4.64
CA TRP A 23 -4.39 15.19 5.78
C TRP A 23 -4.73 13.71 6.03
N LEU A 24 -5.92 13.24 5.65
CA LEU A 24 -6.29 11.82 5.80
C LEU A 24 -5.48 10.91 4.90
N PHE A 25 -5.24 11.32 3.66
CA PHE A 25 -4.36 10.57 2.75
C PHE A 25 -2.94 10.44 3.32
N TRP A 26 -2.42 11.50 3.94
CA TRP A 26 -1.07 11.51 4.51
C TRP A 26 -0.94 10.82 5.88
N LEU A 27 -2.06 10.45 6.53
CA LEU A 27 -1.99 9.75 7.81
C LEU A 27 -1.28 8.40 7.67
N ASP A 28 -1.54 7.64 6.61
CA ASP A 28 -0.94 6.31 6.43
C ASP A 28 0.59 6.38 6.29
N PHE A 29 1.10 7.46 5.69
CA PHE A 29 2.54 7.75 5.56
C PHE A 29 3.22 8.09 6.90
N THR A 30 2.45 8.33 7.96
CA THR A 30 2.99 8.71 9.27
C THR A 30 2.66 7.68 10.35
N VAL A 31 1.40 7.25 10.45
CA VAL A 31 0.92 6.34 11.50
C VAL A 31 1.61 4.98 11.44
N TYR A 32 1.65 4.34 10.26
CA TYR A 32 2.23 3.01 10.12
C TYR A 32 3.75 2.98 10.29
N PRO A 33 4.52 3.91 9.69
CA PRO A 33 5.97 3.96 9.93
C PRO A 33 6.32 4.25 11.39
N LEU A 34 5.53 5.10 12.07
CA LEU A 34 5.71 5.33 13.50
C LEU A 34 5.42 4.07 14.32
N ALA A 35 4.36 3.32 14.00
CA ALA A 35 4.08 2.05 14.66
C ALA A 35 5.22 1.05 14.48
N ALA A 36 5.73 0.89 13.25
CA ALA A 36 6.88 0.03 12.97
C ALA A 36 8.14 0.48 13.75
N ALA A 37 8.41 1.78 13.79
CA ALA A 37 9.54 2.34 14.54
C ALA A 37 9.40 2.13 16.05
N MET A 38 8.19 2.26 16.60
CA MET A 38 7.94 2.01 18.02
C MET A 38 8.19 0.54 18.38
N VAL A 39 7.69 -0.41 17.59
CA VAL A 39 7.93 -1.84 17.81
C VAL A 39 9.42 -2.17 17.72
N ALA A 40 10.11 -1.68 16.68
CA ALA A 40 11.55 -1.86 16.53
C ALA A 40 12.34 -1.25 17.70
N ALA A 41 11.91 -0.10 18.24
CA ALA A 41 12.55 0.52 19.39
C ALA A 41 12.38 -0.28 20.68
N VAL A 42 11.25 -0.97 20.87
CA VAL A 42 11.06 -1.91 21.99
C VAL A 42 12.02 -3.08 21.86
N ASP A 43 12.10 -3.71 20.69
CA ASP A 43 12.99 -4.84 20.44
C ASP A 43 14.47 -4.45 20.58
N TRP A 44 14.84 -3.26 20.10
CA TRP A 44 16.20 -2.71 20.27
C TRP A 44 16.56 -2.54 21.74
N ARG A 45 15.66 -1.96 22.55
CA ARG A 45 15.88 -1.80 24.01
C ARG A 45 15.98 -3.15 24.72
N GLY A 46 15.28 -4.16 24.23
CA GLY A 46 15.39 -5.54 24.68
C GLY A 46 16.65 -6.28 24.19
N SER A 47 17.53 -5.63 23.41
CA SER A 47 18.69 -6.25 22.75
C SER A 47 18.31 -7.42 21.83
N ALA A 48 17.11 -7.40 21.25
CA ALA A 48 16.58 -8.45 20.39
C ALA A 48 16.88 -8.27 18.90
N ILE A 49 17.45 -7.12 18.49
CA ILE A 49 17.81 -6.89 17.08
C ILE A 49 19.17 -7.53 16.79
N ASP A 50 19.11 -8.73 16.23
CA ASP A 50 20.24 -9.48 15.69
C ASP A 50 20.04 -9.79 14.20
N ALA A 51 20.92 -10.63 13.63
CA ALA A 51 20.80 -11.05 12.23
C ALA A 51 19.51 -11.84 11.94
N GLY A 52 19.01 -12.61 12.91
CA GLY A 52 17.76 -13.35 12.79
C GLY A 52 16.55 -12.41 12.74
N TRP A 53 16.56 -11.37 13.59
CA TRP A 53 15.55 -10.31 13.56
C TRP A 53 15.53 -9.62 12.18
N VAL A 54 16.68 -9.24 11.64
CA VAL A 54 16.77 -8.60 10.32
C VAL A 54 16.24 -9.52 9.22
N ALA A 55 16.59 -10.82 9.25
CA ALA A 55 16.07 -11.80 8.30
C ALA A 55 14.54 -11.93 8.36
N LEU A 56 13.97 -11.94 9.57
CA LEU A 56 12.51 -11.97 9.77
C LEU A 56 11.84 -10.68 9.29
N ALA A 57 12.47 -9.51 9.49
CA ALA A 57 11.96 -8.25 8.95
C ALA A 57 11.99 -8.23 7.41
N LEU A 58 13.05 -8.74 6.78
CA LEU A 58 13.10 -8.89 5.33
C LEU A 58 12.03 -9.86 4.82
N LEU A 59 11.80 -10.97 5.54
CA LEU A 59 10.70 -11.89 5.24
C LEU A 59 9.34 -11.17 5.32
N GLY A 60 9.11 -10.37 6.37
CA GLY A 60 7.90 -9.57 6.50
C GLY A 60 7.68 -8.63 5.32
N PHE A 61 8.74 -7.96 4.85
CA PHE A 61 8.67 -7.09 3.68
C PHE A 61 8.29 -7.88 2.42
N VAL A 62 8.92 -9.04 2.18
CA VAL A 62 8.57 -9.91 1.04
C VAL A 62 7.13 -10.40 1.14
N LEU A 63 6.68 -10.82 2.33
CA LEU A 63 5.30 -11.23 2.58
C LEU A 63 4.31 -10.10 2.26
N PHE A 64 4.65 -8.85 2.57
CA PHE A 64 3.82 -7.72 2.17
C PHE A 64 3.70 -7.62 0.64
N THR A 65 4.79 -7.69 -0.12
CA THR A 65 4.71 -7.63 -1.59
C THR A 65 3.87 -8.76 -2.18
N PHE A 66 3.89 -9.94 -1.54
CA PHE A 66 3.04 -11.06 -1.91
C PHE A 66 1.56 -10.78 -1.61
N THR A 67 1.27 -10.22 -0.43
CA THR A 67 -0.07 -9.79 -0.04
C THR A 67 -0.60 -8.70 -0.98
N GLU A 68 0.21 -7.69 -1.29
CA GLU A 68 -0.10 -6.63 -2.26
C GLU A 68 -0.56 -7.23 -3.59
N TYR A 69 0.22 -8.13 -4.18
CA TYR A 69 -0.12 -8.79 -5.44
C TYR A 69 -1.48 -9.48 -5.38
N TRP A 70 -1.72 -10.32 -4.37
CA TRP A 70 -2.97 -11.09 -4.29
C TRP A 70 -4.18 -10.24 -3.95
N VAL A 71 -4.02 -9.27 -3.04
CA VAL A 71 -5.08 -8.32 -2.68
C VAL A 71 -5.47 -7.50 -3.90
N HIS A 72 -4.48 -7.00 -4.63
CA HIS A 72 -4.72 -6.23 -5.84
C HIS A 72 -5.41 -7.07 -6.93
N ARG A 73 -4.91 -8.29 -7.18
CA ARG A 73 -5.44 -9.17 -8.22
C ARG A 73 -6.88 -9.64 -7.99
N LEU A 74 -7.23 -9.98 -6.75
CA LEU A 74 -8.48 -10.68 -6.45
C LEU A 74 -9.45 -9.83 -5.63
N PRO A 75 -9.25 -9.57 -4.32
CA PRO A 75 -10.17 -8.77 -3.52
C PRO A 75 -10.50 -7.39 -4.11
N LEU A 76 -9.50 -6.62 -4.53
CA LEU A 76 -9.72 -5.26 -5.05
C LEU A 76 -10.50 -5.25 -6.36
N HIS A 77 -10.39 -6.32 -7.15
CA HIS A 77 -11.09 -6.50 -8.42
C HIS A 77 -12.40 -7.30 -8.29
N ALA A 78 -12.86 -7.59 -7.07
CA ALA A 78 -14.06 -8.42 -6.87
C ALA A 78 -15.02 -7.93 -5.79
N TRP A 79 -14.54 -7.61 -4.59
CA TRP A 79 -15.44 -7.37 -3.44
C TRP A 79 -14.89 -6.40 -2.39
N LEU A 80 -13.57 -6.39 -2.18
CA LEU A 80 -12.95 -5.54 -1.18
C LEU A 80 -12.61 -4.20 -1.80
N TYR A 81 -13.28 -3.12 -1.40
CA TYR A 81 -12.97 -1.77 -1.91
C TYR A 81 -13.11 -1.63 -3.45
N HIS A 82 -13.83 -2.57 -4.08
CA HIS A 82 -13.97 -2.71 -5.54
C HIS A 82 -14.36 -1.42 -6.24
N ASP A 83 -15.48 -0.78 -5.85
CA ASP A 83 -15.95 0.44 -6.51
C ASP A 83 -14.95 1.60 -6.45
N ARG A 84 -14.05 1.59 -5.46
CA ARG A 84 -13.01 2.59 -5.30
C ARG A 84 -11.79 2.23 -6.12
N HIS A 85 -11.43 0.95 -6.19
CA HIS A 85 -10.40 0.47 -7.10
C HIS A 85 -10.79 0.73 -8.57
N GLU A 86 -12.03 0.48 -8.95
CA GLU A 86 -12.59 0.82 -10.27
C GLU A 86 -12.55 2.33 -10.55
N ARG A 87 -12.89 3.15 -9.54
CA ARG A 87 -12.74 4.61 -9.64
C ARG A 87 -11.27 5.01 -9.82
N HIS A 88 -10.34 4.33 -9.15
CA HIS A 88 -8.92 4.56 -9.31
C HIS A 88 -8.45 4.20 -10.73
N HIS A 89 -8.96 3.11 -11.30
CA HIS A 89 -8.69 2.72 -12.70
C HIS A 89 -9.01 3.86 -13.67
N THR A 90 -10.20 4.43 -13.54
CA THR A 90 -10.70 5.50 -14.42
C THR A 90 -10.18 6.90 -14.08
N HIS A 91 -9.83 7.16 -12.82
CA HIS A 91 -9.37 8.46 -12.31
C HIS A 91 -8.07 8.33 -11.49
N PRO A 92 -6.95 7.89 -12.10
CA PRO A 92 -5.71 7.54 -11.37
C PRO A 92 -5.08 8.70 -10.60
N ARG A 93 -5.38 9.96 -11.00
CA ARG A 93 -4.88 11.16 -10.32
C ARG A 93 -5.69 11.55 -9.08
N GLU A 94 -6.85 10.95 -8.87
CA GLU A 94 -7.54 11.09 -7.59
C GLU A 94 -6.79 10.30 -6.52
N TYR A 95 -6.74 10.86 -5.32
CA TYR A 95 -6.10 10.25 -4.18
C TYR A 95 -7.02 9.16 -3.65
N VAL A 96 -6.91 7.97 -4.24
CA VAL A 96 -7.60 6.75 -3.84
C VAL A 96 -6.57 5.81 -3.23
N VAL A 97 -6.63 5.63 -1.92
CA VAL A 97 -5.76 4.68 -1.20
C VAL A 97 -6.62 3.86 -0.28
N PHE A 98 -6.23 2.60 -0.10
CA PHE A 98 -6.81 1.70 0.89
C PHE A 98 -6.75 2.36 2.28
N PRO A 99 -7.82 3.00 2.74
CA PRO A 99 -7.67 4.07 3.70
C PRO A 99 -7.44 3.51 5.10
N ILE A 100 -6.81 4.34 5.95
CA ILE A 100 -6.64 4.20 7.42
C ILE A 100 -7.89 3.75 8.21
N TYR A 101 -9.05 3.59 7.59
CA TYR A 101 -10.27 3.12 8.24
C TYR A 101 -10.44 1.60 8.17
N TYR A 102 -9.89 0.94 7.13
CA TYR A 102 -9.96 -0.52 6.97
C TYR A 102 -8.71 -1.22 7.47
N SER A 103 -7.57 -0.55 7.37
CA SER A 103 -6.26 -1.09 7.73
C SER A 103 -5.97 -1.21 9.23
N PRO A 104 -6.53 -0.42 10.19
CA PRO A 104 -6.15 -0.53 11.61
C PRO A 104 -6.45 -1.89 12.21
N ALA A 105 -7.61 -2.48 11.90
CA ALA A 105 -7.96 -3.81 12.39
C ALA A 105 -7.02 -4.88 11.81
N ILE A 106 -6.67 -4.76 10.52
CA ILE A 106 -5.74 -5.68 9.84
C ILE A 106 -4.35 -5.58 10.46
N PHE A 107 -3.82 -4.38 10.63
CA PHE A 107 -2.49 -4.18 11.22
C PHE A 107 -2.45 -4.49 12.72
N ALA A 108 -3.53 -4.24 13.46
CA ALA A 108 -3.63 -4.67 14.85
C ALA A 108 -3.65 -6.21 14.95
N ALA A 109 -4.43 -6.89 14.10
CA ALA A 109 -4.43 -8.35 14.03
C ALA A 109 -3.05 -8.89 13.62
N ALA A 110 -2.40 -8.28 12.63
CA ALA A 110 -1.04 -8.66 12.21
C ALA A 110 -0.03 -8.46 13.34
N TYR A 111 -0.10 -7.36 14.10
CA TYR A 111 0.75 -7.12 15.27
C TYR A 111 0.59 -8.20 16.34
N LEU A 112 -0.65 -8.65 16.58
CA LEU A 112 -0.94 -9.70 17.57
C LEU A 112 -0.56 -11.10 17.09
N ALA A 113 -0.56 -11.34 15.78
CA ALA A 113 -0.38 -12.67 15.19
C ALA A 113 1.06 -12.95 14.70
N LEU A 114 1.83 -11.93 14.36
CA LEU A 114 3.15 -12.06 13.75
C LEU A 114 4.27 -11.75 14.76
N PRO A 115 5.46 -12.38 14.62
CA PRO A 115 6.65 -11.93 15.33
C PRO A 115 6.91 -10.44 15.05
N HIS A 116 7.36 -9.69 16.06
CA HIS A 116 7.60 -8.25 15.94
C HIS A 116 8.44 -7.86 14.71
N ALA A 117 9.54 -8.58 14.47
CA ALA A 117 10.39 -8.37 13.30
C ALA A 117 9.61 -8.49 11.97
N VAL A 118 8.82 -9.56 11.83
CA VAL A 118 7.98 -9.80 10.63
C VAL A 118 6.94 -8.69 10.48
N PHE A 119 6.29 -8.30 11.58
CA PHE A 119 5.34 -7.19 11.57
C PHE A 119 6.00 -5.88 11.11
N VAL A 120 7.15 -5.53 11.67
CA VAL A 120 7.91 -4.32 11.27
C VAL A 120 8.23 -4.35 9.78
N GLY A 121 8.75 -5.47 9.29
CA GLY A 121 9.03 -5.68 7.87
C GLY A 121 7.80 -5.52 6.98
N PHE A 122 6.70 -6.15 7.37
CA PHE A 122 5.43 -6.10 6.65
C PHE A 122 4.88 -4.66 6.58
N THR A 123 4.95 -3.92 7.69
CA THR A 123 4.54 -2.50 7.74
C THR A 123 5.45 -1.60 6.91
N LEU A 124 6.75 -1.86 6.86
CA LEU A 124 7.67 -1.15 5.96
C LEU A 124 7.40 -1.47 4.48
N GLY A 125 6.98 -2.70 4.16
CA GLY A 125 6.46 -3.06 2.84
C GLY A 125 5.23 -2.25 2.46
N TYR A 126 4.30 -2.05 3.41
CA TYR A 126 3.15 -1.18 3.18
C TYR A 126 3.52 0.27 2.93
N LEU A 127 4.48 0.83 3.69
CA LEU A 127 5.01 2.16 3.39
C LEU A 127 5.64 2.22 1.99
N TRP A 128 6.39 1.21 1.61
CA TRP A 128 6.98 1.11 0.27
C TRP A 128 5.90 1.15 -0.81
N PHE A 129 4.82 0.41 -0.63
CA PHE A 129 3.64 0.48 -1.49
C PHE A 129 3.04 1.88 -1.58
N LEU A 130 2.80 2.55 -0.45
CA LEU A 130 2.24 3.91 -0.43
C LEU A 130 3.12 4.89 -1.23
N VAL A 131 4.43 4.81 -1.03
CA VAL A 131 5.40 5.66 -1.74
C VAL A 131 5.37 5.36 -3.24
N TRP A 132 5.46 4.09 -3.65
CA TRP A 132 5.44 3.74 -5.06
C TRP A 132 4.12 4.13 -5.72
N HIS A 133 2.98 3.73 -5.17
CA HIS A 133 1.67 4.10 -5.71
C HIS A 133 1.54 5.62 -5.89
N HIS A 134 2.03 6.39 -4.92
CA HIS A 134 2.06 7.85 -5.03
C HIS A 134 2.97 8.37 -6.15
N LEU A 135 4.20 7.83 -6.25
CA LEU A 135 5.16 8.20 -7.30
C LEU A 135 4.61 7.91 -8.71
N LEU A 136 3.92 6.78 -8.88
CA LEU A 136 3.42 6.34 -10.18
C LEU A 136 2.24 7.18 -10.69
N HIS A 137 1.46 7.78 -9.79
CA HIS A 137 0.21 8.49 -10.14
C HIS A 137 0.25 10.01 -9.97
N HIS A 138 1.02 10.52 -9.02
CA HIS A 138 0.91 11.92 -8.58
C HIS A 138 2.16 12.77 -8.83
N VAL A 139 3.25 12.18 -9.35
CA VAL A 139 4.50 12.90 -9.62
C VAL A 139 4.69 13.14 -11.13
N ASP A 140 5.34 14.26 -11.47
CA ASP A 140 5.76 14.55 -12.84
C ASP A 140 6.83 13.55 -13.30
N LEU A 141 6.45 12.60 -14.16
CA LEU A 141 7.33 11.53 -14.65
C LEU A 141 8.53 12.04 -15.47
N ASN A 142 8.55 13.31 -15.90
CA ASN A 142 9.70 13.92 -16.55
C ASN A 142 10.82 14.28 -15.55
N ARG A 143 10.52 14.29 -14.24
CA ARG A 143 11.44 14.68 -13.17
C ARG A 143 11.94 13.49 -12.35
N VAL A 144 11.52 12.27 -12.69
CA VAL A 144 11.93 11.04 -11.99
C VAL A 144 12.92 10.22 -12.82
N PRO A 145 13.74 9.37 -12.19
CA PRO A 145 14.64 8.47 -12.90
C PRO A 145 13.93 7.59 -13.92
N ALA A 146 14.65 7.17 -14.96
CA ALA A 146 14.08 6.39 -16.06
C ALA A 146 13.43 5.07 -15.61
N PHE A 147 13.96 4.42 -14.57
CA PHE A 147 13.37 3.19 -14.03
C PHE A 147 12.00 3.43 -13.39
N VAL A 148 11.80 4.54 -12.67
CA VAL A 148 10.51 4.91 -12.08
C VAL A 148 9.49 5.18 -13.17
N ARG A 149 9.90 5.90 -14.23
CA ARG A 149 9.03 6.14 -15.39
C ARG A 149 8.63 4.85 -16.10
N ALA A 150 9.57 3.93 -16.32
CA ALA A 150 9.27 2.63 -16.91
C ALA A 150 8.27 1.84 -16.05
N TYR A 151 8.44 1.91 -14.73
CA TYR A 151 7.52 1.30 -13.78
C TYR A 151 6.12 1.94 -13.80
N ALA A 152 6.03 3.26 -13.96
CA ALA A 152 4.75 3.97 -14.09
C ALA A 152 4.01 3.57 -15.36
N VAL A 153 4.72 3.40 -16.49
CA VAL A 153 4.14 2.88 -17.73
C VAL A 153 3.65 1.45 -17.55
N TRP A 154 4.40 0.62 -16.85
CA TRP A 154 4.00 -0.76 -16.56
C TRP A 154 2.71 -0.85 -15.73
N HIS A 155 2.61 -0.05 -14.66
CA HIS A 155 1.39 0.03 -13.87
C HIS A 155 0.24 0.70 -14.64
N LEU A 156 0.50 1.70 -15.48
CA LEU A 156 -0.52 2.30 -16.34
C LEU A 156 -1.12 1.27 -17.33
N ALA A 157 -0.35 0.29 -17.79
CA ALA A 157 -0.92 -0.78 -18.61
C ALA A 157 -1.92 -1.65 -17.83
N HIS A 158 -1.77 -1.81 -16.51
CA HIS A 158 -2.79 -2.43 -15.67
C HIS A 158 -4.09 -1.62 -15.67
N HIS A 159 -4.00 -0.28 -15.63
CA HIS A 159 -5.18 0.59 -15.75
C HIS A 159 -5.92 0.44 -17.09
N HIS A 160 -5.25 -0.06 -18.12
CA HIS A 160 -5.85 -0.32 -19.43
C HIS A 160 -6.29 -1.77 -19.61
N ASP A 161 -5.61 -2.72 -18.98
CA ASP A 161 -5.99 -4.12 -18.93
C ASP A 161 -5.82 -4.66 -17.50
N GLU A 162 -6.96 -4.74 -16.81
CA GLU A 162 -7.11 -5.16 -15.42
C GLU A 162 -6.80 -6.64 -15.18
N THR A 163 -6.43 -7.41 -16.21
CA THR A 163 -6.07 -8.84 -16.11
C THR A 163 -4.57 -9.11 -15.95
N CYS A 164 -3.73 -8.06 -15.95
CA CYS A 164 -2.27 -8.20 -15.95
C CYS A 164 -1.56 -7.16 -15.08
N ASN A 165 -0.27 -7.37 -14.78
CA ASN A 165 0.60 -6.39 -14.09
C ASN A 165 0.04 -5.92 -12.73
N PHE A 166 -0.30 -6.87 -11.86
CA PHE A 166 -0.91 -6.62 -10.55
C PHE A 166 0.09 -6.18 -9.48
N GLY A 167 1.40 -6.39 -9.64
CA GLY A 167 2.35 -5.77 -8.74
C GLY A 167 2.28 -4.25 -8.86
N ILE A 168 2.46 -3.53 -7.76
CA ILE A 168 2.57 -2.07 -7.71
C ILE A 168 3.96 -1.68 -7.22
N THR A 169 4.61 -2.52 -6.42
CA THR A 169 5.96 -2.29 -5.90
C THR A 169 7.04 -3.11 -6.58
N VAL A 170 6.73 -4.37 -6.91
CA VAL A 170 7.63 -5.28 -7.64
C VAL A 170 6.87 -6.17 -8.63
N PRO A 171 7.43 -6.53 -9.80
CA PRO A 171 6.77 -7.37 -10.80
C PRO A 171 7.00 -8.88 -10.55
N VAL A 172 7.75 -9.25 -9.51
CA VAL A 172 8.19 -10.64 -9.28
C VAL A 172 7.01 -11.61 -9.22
N TRP A 173 5.91 -11.21 -8.60
CA TRP A 173 4.72 -12.06 -8.46
C TRP A 173 3.94 -12.18 -9.78
N ASP A 174 3.97 -11.16 -10.63
CA ASP A 174 3.41 -11.27 -11.98
C ASP A 174 4.14 -12.28 -12.85
N PHE A 175 5.46 -12.37 -12.71
CA PHE A 175 6.24 -13.42 -13.37
C PHE A 175 5.94 -14.80 -12.79
N VAL A 176 5.92 -14.92 -11.46
CA VAL A 176 5.66 -16.20 -10.76
C VAL A 176 4.28 -16.77 -11.11
N PHE A 177 3.26 -15.91 -11.23
CA PHE A 177 1.87 -16.33 -11.45
C PHE A 177 1.37 -16.12 -12.88
N GLY A 178 2.24 -15.74 -13.82
CA GLY A 178 1.93 -15.66 -15.24
C GLY A 178 0.99 -14.52 -15.64
N THR A 179 1.02 -13.39 -14.93
CA THR A 179 0.23 -12.18 -15.21
C THR A 179 1.07 -11.02 -15.70
N TYR A 180 2.38 -11.22 -15.90
CA TYR A 180 3.25 -10.20 -16.45
C TYR A 180 2.94 -9.95 -17.93
N ARG A 181 2.70 -8.68 -18.26
CA ARG A 181 2.55 -8.20 -19.62
C ARG A 181 3.58 -7.11 -19.90
N ARG A 182 4.33 -7.31 -20.98
CA ARG A 182 5.30 -6.33 -21.47
C ARG A 182 4.59 -5.06 -21.92
N VAL A 183 5.18 -3.92 -21.55
CA VAL A 183 4.80 -2.57 -21.96
C VAL A 183 5.86 -1.93 -22.85
#